data_AF-A0ABD1CU02-F1
#
_entry.id   AF-A0ABD1CU02-F1
#
_cell.length_a   1.000
_cell.length_b   1.000
_cell.length_c   1.000
_cell.angle_alpha   90.00
_cell.angle_beta   90.00
_cell.angle_gamma   90.00
#
_symmetry.space_group_name_H-M   'P 1'
#
loop_
_entity.id
_entity.type
_entity.pdbx_description
1 polymer ?
#
loop_
_entity_poly.entity_id
_entity_poly.type
_entity_poly.pdbx_seq_one_letter_code
_entity_poly.pdbx_strand_id
1 'polypeptide(L)'
;MTSLNNQYTFGKPTRLQEPAMAQQTGVELEREYVWDDLHRSCVDALHGQIKKEFDASIVYLKYAAYFAQEKINLPGFEKFFFHAAGEEREHGIKLIEYALMRGKEPVNKNTFQLDYSYKVPAATNGLSALEDALKKEQEVTLSIRNLIKVCEGDKNDYHLVDYLTGEYLDEQHKGQRELAEKIATLRKMTGSDDAPKEGRKLAEFLFDKNHM
;
A
#
# COMPACT_ATOMS: atom_id res chain seq x y z
N MET A 1 73.36 -8.05 13.09
CA MET A 1 72.88 -9.43 12.91
C MET A 1 71.36 -9.38 12.94
N THR A 2 70.59 -9.62 11.89
CA THR A 2 70.88 -9.94 10.49
C THR A 2 69.63 -9.50 9.73
N SER A 3 69.87 -8.77 8.64
CA SER A 3 68.90 -8.43 7.58
C SER A 3 68.37 -9.70 6.93
N LEU A 4 67.07 -9.74 6.60
CA LEU A 4 66.60 -10.47 5.41
C LEU A 4 65.59 -9.61 4.65
N ASN A 5 66.13 -8.89 3.66
CA ASN A 5 65.45 -8.54 2.42
C ASN A 5 64.91 -9.79 1.74
N ASN A 6 63.72 -9.70 1.14
CA ASN A 6 63.48 -10.38 -0.12
C ASN A 6 62.59 -9.51 -1.02
N GLN A 7 63.18 -9.06 -2.12
CA GLN A 7 62.56 -8.38 -3.24
C GLN A 7 61.95 -9.42 -4.19
N TYR A 8 60.72 -9.23 -4.67
CA TYR A 8 60.26 -9.71 -5.98
C TYR A 8 59.06 -8.82 -6.40
N THR A 9 59.31 -7.78 -7.22
CA THR A 9 59.12 -7.71 -8.69
C THR A 9 57.69 -7.55 -9.18
N PHE A 10 57.50 -6.47 -9.94
CA PHE A 10 56.34 -6.02 -10.71
C PHE A 10 55.44 -7.12 -11.30
N GLY A 11 54.16 -7.10 -10.87
CA GLY A 11 53.04 -7.76 -11.54
C GLY A 11 52.19 -6.73 -12.30
N LYS A 12 51.81 -7.09 -13.52
CA LYS A 12 51.13 -6.32 -14.60
C LYS A 12 49.95 -5.44 -14.15
N PRO A 13 49.62 -4.37 -14.91
CA PRO A 13 48.43 -3.58 -14.66
C PRO A 13 47.19 -4.45 -14.81
N THR A 14 46.37 -4.47 -13.77
CA THR A 14 45.02 -5.02 -13.80
C THR A 14 44.27 -4.31 -14.92
N ARG A 15 43.98 -5.02 -16.01
CA ARG A 15 43.08 -4.56 -17.08
C ARG A 15 41.76 -4.22 -16.39
N LEU A 16 41.47 -2.93 -16.24
CA LEU A 16 40.13 -2.46 -15.94
C LEU A 16 39.23 -3.12 -16.99
N GLN A 17 38.31 -3.99 -16.56
CA GLN A 17 37.23 -4.42 -17.43
C GLN A 17 36.45 -3.17 -17.80
N GLU A 18 36.55 -2.76 -19.06
CA GLU A 18 35.64 -1.76 -19.61
C GLU A 18 34.21 -2.23 -19.34
N PRO A 19 33.31 -1.34 -18.89
CA PRO A 19 31.90 -1.69 -18.79
C PRO A 19 31.43 -2.05 -20.20
N ALA A 20 30.84 -3.24 -20.35
CA ALA A 20 30.22 -3.64 -21.61
C ALA A 20 29.22 -2.55 -22.00
N MET A 21 29.52 -1.80 -23.05
CA MET A 21 28.55 -0.92 -23.68
C MET A 21 27.49 -1.81 -24.29
N ALA A 22 26.37 -1.98 -23.58
CA ALA A 22 25.15 -2.49 -24.18
C ALA A 22 24.81 -1.55 -25.34
N GLN A 23 25.05 -2.00 -26.57
CA GLN A 23 24.53 -1.34 -27.75
C GLN A 23 23.01 -1.24 -27.57
N GLN A 24 22.52 -0.01 -27.40
CA GLN A 24 21.11 0.31 -27.55
C GLN A 24 20.76 0.09 -29.02
N THR A 25 20.50 -1.16 -29.40
CA THR A 25 19.78 -1.47 -30.63
C THR A 25 18.34 -1.06 -30.38
N GLY A 26 18.03 0.21 -30.67
CA GLY A 26 16.67 0.71 -30.80
C GLY A 26 16.02 0.05 -32.01
N VAL A 27 15.63 -1.22 -31.86
CA VAL A 27 14.62 -1.82 -32.73
C VAL A 27 13.30 -1.51 -32.04
N GLU A 28 12.67 -0.43 -32.49
CA GLU A 28 11.27 -0.17 -32.19
C GLU A 28 10.49 -1.30 -32.87
N LEU A 29 10.19 -2.36 -32.12
CA LEU A 29 9.32 -3.43 -32.58
C LEU A 29 7.95 -2.80 -32.79
N GLU A 30 7.64 -2.42 -34.03
CA GLU A 30 6.29 -2.01 -34.41
C GLU A 30 5.33 -3.11 -33.98
N ARG A 31 4.42 -2.80 -33.05
CA ARG A 31 3.40 -3.74 -32.59
C ARG A 31 2.44 -3.99 -33.75
N GLU A 32 2.49 -5.19 -34.32
CA GLU A 32 1.65 -5.64 -35.44
C GLU A 32 0.17 -5.85 -35.04
N TYR A 33 -0.21 -5.54 -33.80
CA TYR A 33 -1.56 -5.71 -33.27
C TYR A 33 -1.92 -4.64 -32.22
N VAL A 34 -3.20 -4.31 -32.13
CA VAL A 34 -3.79 -3.35 -31.17
C VAL A 34 -4.64 -4.14 -30.17
N TRP A 35 -4.14 -4.27 -28.93
CA TRP A 35 -4.79 -4.94 -27.79
C TRP A 35 -4.83 -3.95 -26.63
N ASP A 36 -5.57 -2.85 -26.78
CA ASP A 36 -5.61 -1.78 -25.78
C ASP A 36 -6.92 -0.97 -25.82
N ASP A 37 -8.05 -1.68 -25.80
CA ASP A 37 -9.39 -1.10 -25.91
C ASP A 37 -9.87 -0.30 -24.67
N LEU A 38 -9.12 -0.33 -23.57
CA LEU A 38 -9.44 0.44 -22.35
C LEU A 38 -9.38 1.96 -22.61
N HIS A 39 -10.50 2.65 -22.41
CA HIS A 39 -10.59 4.07 -22.72
C HIS A 39 -9.70 4.93 -21.81
N ARG A 40 -9.10 6.00 -22.36
CA ARG A 40 -8.17 6.88 -21.66
C ARG A 40 -8.68 7.38 -20.30
N SER A 41 -9.94 7.81 -20.21
CA SER A 41 -10.50 8.29 -18.92
C SER A 41 -10.52 7.20 -17.85
N CYS A 42 -10.78 5.96 -18.25
CA CYS A 42 -10.79 4.81 -17.37
C CYS A 42 -9.36 4.40 -16.98
N VAL A 43 -8.39 4.48 -17.91
CA VAL A 43 -6.95 4.30 -17.61
C VAL A 43 -6.45 5.35 -16.61
N ASP A 44 -6.76 6.63 -16.83
CA ASP A 44 -6.34 7.72 -15.94
C ASP A 44 -6.91 7.54 -14.52
N ALA A 45 -8.18 7.12 -14.42
CA ALA A 45 -8.82 6.81 -13.15
C ALA A 45 -8.21 5.55 -12.48
N LEU A 46 -7.89 4.51 -13.26
CA LEU A 46 -7.23 3.30 -12.79
C LEU A 46 -5.85 3.61 -12.21
N HIS A 47 -5.05 4.44 -12.90
CA HIS A 47 -3.76 4.91 -12.39
C HIS A 47 -3.90 5.72 -11.09
N GLY A 48 -4.95 6.52 -11.00
CA GLY A 48 -5.31 7.22 -9.76
C GLY A 48 -5.61 6.26 -8.60
N GLN A 49 -6.35 5.18 -8.87
CA GLN A 49 -6.66 4.16 -7.86
C GLN A 49 -5.41 3.38 -7.44
N ILE A 50 -4.54 2.98 -8.38
CA ILE A 50 -3.26 2.32 -8.07
C ILE A 50 -2.46 3.16 -7.06
N LYS A 51 -2.34 4.47 -7.31
CA LYS A 51 -1.66 5.39 -6.38
C LYS A 51 -2.37 5.43 -5.02
N LYS A 52 -3.70 5.45 -4.99
CA LYS A 52 -4.51 5.50 -3.77
C LYS A 52 -4.24 4.29 -2.87
N GLU A 53 -4.13 3.08 -3.42
CA GLU A 53 -3.82 1.86 -2.64
C GLU A 53 -2.41 1.91 -2.06
N PHE A 54 -1.41 2.32 -2.84
CA PHE A 54 -0.05 2.48 -2.31
C PHE A 54 0.05 3.57 -1.23
N ASP A 55 -0.67 4.69 -1.38
CA ASP A 55 -0.77 5.71 -0.34
C ASP A 55 -1.45 5.17 0.92
N ALA A 56 -2.46 4.29 0.80
CA ALA A 56 -3.09 3.62 1.93
C ALA A 56 -2.14 2.66 2.64
N SER A 57 -1.41 1.82 1.88
CA SER A 57 -0.34 0.96 2.38
C SER A 57 0.69 1.75 3.21
N ILE A 58 1.15 2.91 2.73
CA ILE A 58 2.11 3.75 3.47
C ILE A 58 1.51 4.29 4.77
N VAL A 59 0.23 4.68 4.77
CA VAL A 59 -0.47 5.14 5.99
C VAL A 59 -0.55 4.01 7.02
N TYR A 60 -0.93 2.80 6.61
CA TYR A 60 -0.98 1.66 7.51
C TYR A 60 0.40 1.24 8.02
N LEU A 61 1.44 1.31 7.17
CA LEU A 61 2.81 1.08 7.61
C LEU A 61 3.24 2.06 8.72
N LYS A 62 2.81 3.33 8.63
CA LYS A 62 3.08 4.34 9.67
C LYS A 62 2.34 4.06 10.96
N TYR A 63 1.09 3.57 10.88
CA TYR A 63 0.35 3.11 12.04
C TYR A 63 1.01 1.90 12.69
N ALA A 64 1.43 0.91 11.91
CA ALA A 64 2.16 -0.25 12.41
C ALA A 64 3.43 0.16 13.15
N ALA A 65 4.25 1.02 12.52
CA ALA A 65 5.46 1.56 13.15
C ALA A 65 5.18 2.39 14.40
N TYR A 66 4.03 3.07 14.49
CA TYR A 66 3.61 3.79 15.69
C TYR A 66 3.34 2.83 16.86
N PHE A 67 2.53 1.79 16.63
CA PHE A 67 2.17 0.82 17.69
C PHE A 67 3.33 -0.09 18.12
N ALA A 68 4.34 -0.28 17.25
CA ALA A 68 5.57 -1.01 17.54
C ALA A 68 6.56 -0.27 18.46
N GLN A 69 6.39 1.05 18.69
CA GLN A 69 7.30 1.81 19.55
C GLN A 69 7.27 1.29 20.99
N GLU A 70 8.41 1.27 21.68
CA GLU A 70 8.54 0.70 23.02
C GLU A 70 7.65 1.39 24.07
N LYS A 71 7.31 2.67 23.83
CA LYS A 71 6.44 3.48 24.68
C LYS A 71 4.96 3.21 24.48
N ILE A 72 4.58 2.62 23.34
CA ILE A 72 3.19 2.27 23.00
C ILE A 72 2.99 0.76 23.22
N ASN A 73 3.81 -0.07 22.57
CA ASN A 73 3.91 -1.52 22.76
C ASN A 73 2.56 -2.25 22.71
N LEU A 74 1.83 -2.07 21.61
CA LEU A 74 0.57 -2.76 21.31
C LEU A 74 0.78 -3.69 20.09
N PRO A 75 1.38 -4.89 20.29
CA PRO A 75 1.82 -5.76 19.20
C PRO A 75 0.69 -6.40 18.38
N GLY A 76 -0.54 -6.48 18.90
CA GLY A 76 -1.72 -6.88 18.12
C GLY A 76 -2.07 -5.80 17.10
N PHE A 77 -2.15 -4.53 17.53
CA PHE A 77 -2.34 -3.39 16.62
C PHE A 77 -1.21 -3.25 15.60
N GLU A 78 0.04 -3.41 16.03
CA GLU A 78 1.20 -3.47 15.13
C GLU A 78 0.99 -4.49 14.02
N LYS A 79 0.69 -5.75 14.37
CA LYS A 79 0.51 -6.84 13.41
C LYS A 79 -0.64 -6.57 12.45
N PHE A 80 -1.77 -6.12 12.98
CA PHE A 80 -2.93 -5.77 12.18
C PHE A 80 -2.60 -4.70 11.13
N PHE A 81 -1.93 -3.61 11.53
CA PHE A 81 -1.59 -2.55 10.58
C PHE A 81 -0.47 -2.94 9.61
N PHE A 82 0.47 -3.81 9.99
CA PHE A 82 1.41 -4.39 9.02
C PHE A 82 0.70 -5.28 8.00
N HIS A 83 -0.28 -6.07 8.45
CA HIS A 83 -1.08 -6.90 7.56
C HIS A 83 -1.89 -6.04 6.58
N ALA A 84 -2.63 -5.05 7.07
CA ALA A 84 -3.38 -4.10 6.25
C ALA A 84 -2.47 -3.34 5.27
N ALA A 85 -1.27 -2.93 5.68
CA ALA A 85 -0.30 -2.33 4.77
C ALA A 85 0.13 -3.29 3.64
N GLY A 86 0.29 -4.57 3.95
CA GLY A 86 0.56 -5.62 2.97
C GLY A 86 -0.59 -5.82 1.99
N GLU A 87 -1.82 -5.90 2.48
CA GLU A 87 -3.04 -6.07 1.66
C GLU A 87 -3.23 -4.90 0.70
N GLU A 88 -3.10 -3.65 1.16
CA GLU A 88 -3.22 -2.48 0.27
C GLU A 88 -2.12 -2.42 -0.80
N ARG A 89 -0.92 -2.89 -0.46
CA ARG A 89 0.16 -3.03 -1.44
C ARG A 89 -0.21 -4.07 -2.50
N GLU A 90 -0.81 -5.19 -2.11
CA GLU A 90 -1.29 -6.23 -3.02
C GLU A 90 -2.45 -5.72 -3.89
N HIS A 91 -3.38 -4.93 -3.34
CA HIS A 91 -4.44 -4.27 -4.12
C HIS A 91 -3.86 -3.38 -5.23
N GLY A 92 -2.84 -2.57 -4.92
CA GLY A 92 -2.15 -1.74 -5.91
C GLY A 92 -1.44 -2.56 -6.99
N ILE A 93 -0.85 -3.70 -6.62
CA ILE A 93 -0.19 -4.62 -7.58
C ILE A 93 -1.22 -5.30 -8.49
N LYS A 94 -2.33 -5.81 -7.94
CA LYS A 94 -3.43 -6.41 -8.71
C LYS A 94 -3.96 -5.45 -9.78
N LEU A 95 -4.12 -4.15 -9.45
CA LEU A 95 -4.54 -3.14 -10.43
C LEU A 95 -3.46 -2.84 -11.50
N ILE A 96 -2.17 -2.87 -11.14
CA ILE A 96 -1.06 -2.80 -12.10
C ILE A 96 -1.12 -3.97 -13.08
N GLU A 97 -1.29 -5.19 -12.56
CA GLU A 97 -1.40 -6.41 -13.35
C GLU A 97 -2.63 -6.35 -14.27
N TYR A 98 -3.76 -5.83 -13.78
CA TYR A 98 -4.95 -5.60 -14.60
C TYR A 98 -4.67 -4.63 -15.76
N ALA A 99 -4.00 -3.50 -15.50
CA ALA A 99 -3.64 -2.54 -16.55
C ALA A 99 -2.75 -3.18 -17.63
N LEU A 100 -1.74 -3.94 -17.21
CA LEU A 100 -0.82 -4.66 -18.10
C LEU A 100 -1.55 -5.75 -18.91
N MET A 101 -2.44 -6.50 -18.27
CA MET A 101 -3.29 -7.50 -18.93
C MET A 101 -4.12 -6.88 -20.07
N ARG A 102 -4.57 -5.63 -19.89
CA ARG A 102 -5.33 -4.86 -20.89
C ARG A 102 -4.45 -4.04 -21.85
N GLY A 103 -3.15 -4.33 -21.90
CA GLY A 103 -2.19 -3.70 -22.82
C GLY A 103 -1.89 -2.23 -22.53
N LYS A 104 -2.21 -1.75 -21.31
CA LYS A 104 -1.94 -0.38 -20.88
C LYS A 104 -0.67 -0.30 -20.04
N GLU A 105 -0.07 0.88 -20.02
CA GLU A 105 1.05 1.17 -19.13
C GLU A 105 0.63 0.97 -17.66
N PRO A 106 1.52 0.42 -16.81
CA PRO A 106 1.17 0.04 -15.44
C PRO A 106 0.81 1.24 -14.56
N VAL A 107 1.50 2.37 -14.76
CA VAL A 107 1.26 3.63 -14.04
C VAL A 107 1.58 4.83 -14.94
N ASN A 108 0.94 5.96 -14.67
CA ASN A 108 1.34 7.23 -15.23
C ASN A 108 2.56 7.80 -14.46
N LYS A 109 3.73 7.75 -15.09
CA LYS A 109 5.02 8.18 -14.50
C LYS A 109 5.02 9.64 -14.01
N ASN A 110 4.19 10.51 -14.58
CA ASN A 110 4.14 11.92 -14.20
C ASN A 110 3.30 12.16 -12.94
N THR A 111 2.28 11.33 -12.71
CA THR A 111 1.32 11.50 -11.61
C THR A 111 1.50 10.49 -10.48
N PHE A 112 2.28 9.43 -10.70
CA PHE A 112 2.59 8.43 -9.70
C PHE A 112 3.64 8.94 -8.69
N GLN A 113 3.19 9.75 -7.73
CA GLN A 113 4.01 10.35 -6.69
C GLN A 113 3.43 10.01 -5.31
N LEU A 114 4.01 9.03 -4.61
CA LEU A 114 3.50 8.55 -3.33
C LEU A 114 3.61 9.63 -2.23
N ASP A 115 2.58 9.72 -1.39
CA ASP A 115 2.52 10.70 -0.31
C ASP A 115 3.11 10.16 1.00
N TYR A 116 4.27 10.68 1.37
CA TYR A 116 4.94 10.36 2.63
C TYR A 116 4.71 11.40 3.73
N SER A 117 3.87 12.41 3.50
CA SER A 117 3.68 13.54 4.42
C SER A 117 2.82 13.21 5.65
N TYR A 118 1.94 12.20 5.56
CA TYR A 118 1.07 11.80 6.67
C TYR A 118 1.86 11.49 7.94
N LYS A 119 1.40 11.97 9.10
CA LYS A 119 1.99 11.71 10.40
C LYS A 119 0.90 11.20 11.33
N VAL A 120 1.16 10.05 11.97
CA VAL A 120 0.29 9.55 13.04
C VAL A 120 0.32 10.55 14.21
N PRO A 121 -0.82 11.06 14.66
CA PRO A 121 -0.87 11.98 15.80
C PRO A 121 -0.23 11.37 17.06
N ALA A 122 0.52 12.18 17.82
CA ALA A 122 1.18 11.68 19.04
C ALA A 122 0.19 11.17 20.11
N ALA A 123 -1.06 11.64 20.09
CA ALA A 123 -2.13 11.25 21.00
C ALA A 123 -2.97 10.07 20.51
N THR A 124 -2.55 9.39 19.43
CA THR A 124 -3.25 8.22 18.88
C THR A 124 -3.34 7.11 19.92
N ASN A 125 -4.56 6.60 20.10
CA ASN A 125 -4.86 5.34 20.78
C ASN A 125 -5.48 4.35 19.77
N GLY A 126 -5.61 3.09 20.15
CA GLY A 126 -6.16 2.01 19.32
C GLY A 126 -7.55 2.32 18.78
N LEU A 127 -8.42 2.98 19.55
CA LEU A 127 -9.75 3.38 19.09
C LEU A 127 -9.65 4.42 17.96
N SER A 128 -8.90 5.51 18.19
CA SER A 128 -8.70 6.54 17.17
C SER A 128 -8.01 6.01 15.92
N ALA A 129 -7.10 5.04 16.05
CA ALA A 129 -6.45 4.42 14.91
C ALA A 129 -7.40 3.56 14.08
N LEU A 130 -8.30 2.79 14.71
CA LEU A 130 -9.32 2.03 14.00
C LEU A 130 -10.35 2.95 13.32
N GLU A 131 -10.72 4.06 13.97
CA GLU A 131 -11.61 5.07 13.38
C GLU A 131 -10.97 5.74 12.15
N ASP A 132 -9.70 6.09 12.23
CA ASP A 132 -8.93 6.62 11.09
C ASP A 132 -8.79 5.59 9.97
N ALA A 133 -8.57 4.30 10.30
CA ALA A 133 -8.56 3.20 9.34
C ALA A 133 -9.91 3.05 8.64
N LEU A 134 -11.02 3.03 9.39
CA LEU A 134 -12.36 2.94 8.80
C LEU A 134 -12.66 4.11 7.85
N LYS A 135 -12.25 5.33 8.24
CA LYS A 135 -12.39 6.49 7.37
C LYS A 135 -11.55 6.35 6.10
N LYS A 136 -10.31 5.87 6.21
CA LYS A 136 -9.43 5.60 5.07
C LYS A 136 -10.07 4.59 4.12
N GLU A 137 -10.63 3.50 4.64
CA GLU A 137 -11.33 2.50 3.82
C GLU A 137 -12.55 3.06 3.10
N GLN A 138 -13.32 3.93 3.78
CA GLN A 138 -14.45 4.62 3.14
C GLN A 138 -13.99 5.55 2.00
N GLU A 139 -12.86 6.23 2.15
CA GLU A 139 -12.28 7.07 1.09
C GLU A 139 -11.79 6.22 -0.10
N VAL A 140 -11.13 5.09 0.15
CA VAL A 140 -10.69 4.15 -0.89
C VAL A 140 -11.89 3.57 -1.63
N THR A 141 -12.91 3.11 -0.90
CA THR A 141 -14.16 2.58 -1.47
C THR A 141 -14.88 3.61 -2.33
N LEU A 142 -14.96 4.86 -1.86
CA LEU A 142 -15.54 5.94 -2.66
C LEU A 142 -14.75 6.16 -3.96
N SER A 143 -13.43 6.08 -3.90
CA SER A 143 -12.55 6.19 -5.06
C SER A 143 -12.79 5.06 -6.06
N ILE A 144 -12.91 3.80 -5.60
CA ILE A 144 -13.25 2.64 -6.44
C ILE A 144 -14.62 2.81 -7.11
N ARG A 145 -15.63 3.25 -6.35
CA ARG A 145 -16.97 3.54 -6.92
C ARG A 145 -16.93 4.63 -7.99
N ASN A 146 -16.07 5.62 -7.85
CA ASN A 146 -15.89 6.66 -8.87
C ASN A 146 -15.15 6.13 -10.11
N LEU A 147 -14.14 5.28 -9.92
CA LEU A 147 -13.49 4.56 -11.02
C LEU A 147 -14.50 3.73 -11.80
N ILE A 148 -15.32 2.93 -11.13
CA ILE A 148 -16.39 2.13 -11.75
C ILE A 148 -17.30 3.01 -12.59
N LYS A 149 -17.82 4.12 -12.05
CA LYS A 149 -18.69 5.04 -12.81
C LYS A 149 -18.02 5.61 -14.07
N VAL A 150 -16.74 5.95 -14.00
CA VAL A 150 -15.98 6.46 -15.15
C VAL A 150 -15.86 5.38 -16.22
N CYS A 151 -15.64 4.13 -15.83
CA CYS A 151 -15.47 3.00 -16.73
C CYS A 151 -16.82 2.42 -17.22
N GLU A 152 -17.93 2.64 -16.52
CA GLU A 152 -19.27 2.17 -16.92
C GLU A 152 -19.99 3.13 -17.88
N GLY A 153 -19.54 4.39 -17.98
CA GLY A 153 -20.19 5.45 -18.77
C GLY A 153 -20.23 5.20 -20.29
N ASP A 154 -20.26 6.25 -21.10
CA ASP A 154 -20.51 6.15 -22.56
C ASP A 154 -19.59 5.17 -23.32
N LYS A 155 -18.39 4.91 -22.78
CA LYS A 155 -17.44 3.90 -23.27
C LYS A 155 -17.25 2.82 -22.21
N ASN A 156 -18.31 2.03 -22.04
CA ASN A 156 -18.42 1.03 -21.00
C ASN A 156 -17.34 -0.07 -21.16
N ASP A 157 -16.55 -0.28 -20.10
CA ASP A 157 -15.67 -1.43 -19.95
C ASP A 157 -16.27 -2.44 -18.96
N TYR A 158 -17.10 -3.34 -19.48
CA TYR A 158 -17.83 -4.31 -18.66
C TYR A 158 -16.91 -5.16 -17.79
N HIS A 159 -15.75 -5.56 -18.30
CA HIS A 159 -14.84 -6.45 -17.58
C HIS A 159 -14.16 -5.74 -16.40
N LEU A 160 -13.74 -4.48 -16.56
CA LEU A 160 -13.16 -3.74 -15.42
C LEU A 160 -14.23 -3.38 -14.40
N VAL A 161 -15.43 -3.03 -14.84
CA VAL A 161 -16.56 -2.77 -13.94
C VAL A 161 -16.89 -4.01 -13.11
N ASP A 162 -16.97 -5.18 -13.75
CA ASP A 162 -17.20 -6.47 -13.07
C ASP A 162 -16.07 -6.77 -12.08
N TYR A 163 -14.81 -6.69 -12.52
CA TYR A 163 -13.63 -6.95 -11.68
C TYR A 163 -13.59 -6.07 -10.42
N LEU A 164 -13.80 -4.75 -10.57
CA LEU A 164 -13.81 -3.82 -9.43
C LEU A 164 -15.01 -4.05 -8.51
N THR A 165 -16.15 -4.46 -9.06
CA THR A 165 -17.37 -4.68 -8.27
C THR A 165 -17.32 -6.00 -7.51
N GLY A 166 -16.88 -7.08 -8.17
CA GLY A 166 -16.85 -8.42 -7.62
C GLY A 166 -15.71 -8.64 -6.63
N GLU A 167 -14.51 -8.15 -6.95
CA GLU A 167 -13.33 -8.35 -6.09
C GLU A 167 -13.17 -7.19 -5.11
N TYR A 168 -12.97 -5.97 -5.61
CA TYR A 168 -12.58 -4.84 -4.76
C TYR A 168 -13.71 -4.34 -3.86
N LEU A 169 -14.92 -4.10 -4.39
CA LEU A 169 -16.01 -3.61 -3.53
C LEU A 169 -16.47 -4.65 -2.50
N ASP A 170 -16.38 -5.94 -2.81
CA ASP A 170 -16.69 -7.00 -1.84
C ASP A 170 -15.66 -7.04 -0.70
N GLU A 171 -14.36 -7.01 -1.03
CA GLU A 171 -13.26 -6.89 -0.05
C GLU A 171 -13.41 -5.62 0.80
N GLN A 172 -13.65 -4.46 0.19
CA GLN A 172 -13.84 -3.20 0.90
C GLN A 172 -15.02 -3.24 1.90
N HIS A 173 -16.16 -3.81 1.50
CA HIS A 173 -17.32 -3.89 2.38
C HIS A 173 -17.09 -4.85 3.57
N LYS A 174 -16.36 -5.95 3.36
CA LYS A 174 -15.93 -6.86 4.43
C LYS A 174 -14.95 -6.18 5.38
N GLY A 175 -13.92 -5.50 4.87
CA GLY A 175 -12.94 -4.78 5.67
C GLY A 175 -13.56 -3.66 6.52
N GLN A 176 -14.44 -2.85 5.93
CA GLN A 176 -15.18 -1.82 6.68
C GLN A 176 -16.07 -2.43 7.78
N ARG A 177 -16.70 -3.58 7.50
CA ARG A 177 -17.53 -4.27 8.49
C ARG A 177 -16.69 -4.75 9.67
N GLU A 178 -15.52 -5.33 9.41
CA GLU A 178 -14.59 -5.80 10.43
C GLU A 178 -14.09 -4.64 11.30
N LEU A 179 -13.64 -3.54 10.67
CA LEU A 179 -13.19 -2.34 11.40
C LEU A 179 -14.31 -1.78 12.28
N ALA A 180 -15.53 -1.69 11.77
CA ALA A 180 -16.68 -1.23 12.57
C ALA A 180 -16.98 -2.15 13.77
N GLU A 181 -16.77 -3.46 13.61
CA GLU A 181 -16.89 -4.48 14.67
C GLU A 181 -15.83 -4.29 15.76
N LYS A 182 -14.57 -4.08 15.36
CA LYS A 182 -13.44 -3.80 16.26
C LYS A 182 -13.66 -2.50 17.02
N ILE A 183 -14.07 -1.42 16.34
CA ILE A 183 -14.43 -0.12 16.94
C ILE A 183 -15.54 -0.30 17.98
N ALA A 184 -16.64 -0.97 17.60
CA ALA A 184 -17.77 -1.17 18.50
C ALA A 184 -17.37 -1.97 19.75
N THR A 185 -16.50 -2.96 19.60
CA THR A 185 -15.99 -3.80 20.70
C THR A 185 -15.09 -2.99 21.63
N LEU A 186 -14.09 -2.29 21.08
CA LEU A 186 -13.17 -1.49 21.88
C LEU A 186 -13.90 -0.36 22.61
N ARG A 187 -14.85 0.34 21.96
CA ARG A 187 -15.70 1.35 22.63
C ARG A 187 -16.46 0.79 23.84
N LYS A 188 -17.02 -0.43 23.71
CA LYS A 188 -17.70 -1.09 24.84
C LYS A 188 -16.74 -1.42 25.97
N MET A 189 -15.51 -1.83 25.65
CA MET A 189 -14.48 -2.14 26.66
C MET A 189 -13.96 -0.87 27.35
N THR A 190 -13.83 0.24 26.63
CA THR A 190 -13.35 1.52 27.21
C THR A 190 -14.39 2.21 28.09
N GLY A 191 -15.68 1.89 27.93
CA GLY A 191 -16.78 2.52 28.67
C GLY A 191 -17.12 3.92 28.14
N SER A 192 -17.71 4.77 28.99
CA SER A 192 -17.97 6.17 28.64
C SER A 192 -16.69 7.00 28.59
N ASP A 193 -16.74 8.18 27.96
CA ASP A 193 -15.60 9.12 27.93
C ASP A 193 -15.14 9.57 29.34
N ASP A 194 -16.04 9.48 30.32
CA ASP A 194 -15.79 9.75 31.74
C ASP A 194 -15.03 8.62 32.46
N ALA A 195 -14.79 7.49 31.80
CA ALA A 195 -14.06 6.37 32.40
C ALA A 195 -12.63 6.78 32.80
N PRO A 196 -12.15 6.31 33.98
CA PRO A 196 -10.78 6.56 34.42
C PRO A 196 -9.76 6.18 33.34
N LYS A 197 -8.70 6.97 33.20
CA LYS A 197 -7.67 6.75 32.16
C LYS A 197 -7.03 5.35 32.27
N GLU A 198 -6.88 4.84 33.48
CA GLU A 198 -6.35 3.52 33.79
C GLU A 198 -7.26 2.41 33.25
N GLY A 199 -8.58 2.58 33.37
CA GLY A 199 -9.56 1.63 32.84
C GLY A 199 -9.51 1.55 31.31
N ARG A 200 -9.33 2.69 30.63
CA ARG A 200 -9.18 2.74 29.17
C ARG A 200 -7.88 2.08 28.69
N LYS A 201 -6.77 2.28 29.40
CA LYS A 201 -5.49 1.61 29.09
C LYS A 201 -5.57 0.09 29.27
N LEU A 202 -6.24 -0.38 30.32
CA LEU A 202 -6.46 -1.82 30.53
C LEU A 202 -7.34 -2.41 29.43
N ALA A 203 -8.42 -1.72 29.05
CA ALA A 203 -9.28 -2.14 27.95
C ALA A 203 -8.52 -2.28 26.63
N GLU A 204 -7.72 -1.28 26.28
CA GLU A 204 -6.88 -1.31 25.08
C GLU A 204 -5.85 -2.44 25.11
N PHE A 205 -5.17 -2.64 26.25
CA PHE A 205 -4.23 -3.74 26.42
C PHE A 205 -4.90 -5.12 26.25
N LEU A 206 -6.08 -5.32 26.85
CA LEU A 206 -6.83 -6.57 26.70
C LEU A 206 -7.34 -6.75 25.27
N PHE A 207 -7.75 -5.68 24.61
CA PHE A 207 -8.21 -5.72 23.23
C PHE A 207 -7.08 -6.09 22.27
N ASP A 208 -5.91 -5.47 22.42
CA ASP A 208 -4.69 -5.81 21.68
C ASP A 208 -4.32 -7.29 21.78
N LYS A 209 -4.56 -7.92 22.94
CA LYS A 209 -4.17 -9.31 23.17
C LYS A 209 -5.18 -10.34 22.65
N ASN A 210 -6.45 -9.97 22.55
CA ASN A 210 -7.55 -10.92 22.34
C ASN A 210 -8.39 -10.66 21.08
N HIS A 211 -8.30 -9.48 20.48
CA HIS A 211 -9.20 -9.04 19.42
C HIS A 211 -8.52 -8.37 18.22
N MET A 212 -7.21 -8.15 18.29
CA MET A 212 -6.36 -7.67 17.20
C MET A 212 -5.62 -8.83 16.55
#